data_AF-A0A2V7Z5F8-F1
#
_entry.id   AF-A0A2V7Z5F8-F1
#
_cell.length_a   1.000
_cell.length_b   1.000
_cell.length_c   1.000
_cell.angle_alpha   90.00
_cell.angle_beta   90.00
_cell.angle_gamma   90.00
#
_symmetry.space_group_name_H-M   'P 1'
#
loop_
_entity.id
_entity.type
_entity.pdbx_description
1 polymer ?
#
loop_
_entity_poly.entity_id
_entity_poly.type
_entity_poly.pdbx_seq_one_letter_code
_entity_poly.pdbx_strand_id
1 'polypeptide(L)'
;MRDPEDPTTLSPNAFEDEFLRRFRQEDEPASAAEADVAGPWRVEPASTSDGREAFALWRLGERPQYGDSPSALFLDRSTALIAAAVRPFVGRETFYELGKERWNGGFPLLRQGEAVGWLDLFDEDWAFGVNVLERFTRSPEAIAQLLEAAGPLALEHAGRILRHRVVVEDEE
;
A
#
# COMPACT_ATOMS: atom_id res chain seq x y z
N MET A 1 6.00 27.04 -50.79
CA MET A 1 6.40 25.63 -50.61
C MET A 1 7.38 25.57 -49.46
N ARG A 2 6.88 25.26 -48.26
CA ARG A 2 7.62 24.84 -47.05
C ARG A 2 6.57 24.21 -46.14
N ASP A 3 6.69 22.91 -45.94
CA ASP A 3 6.03 22.18 -44.85
C ASP A 3 6.74 22.49 -43.53
N PRO A 4 6.00 22.72 -42.44
CA PRO A 4 6.54 22.40 -41.14
C PRO A 4 5.44 21.88 -40.19
N GLU A 5 4.91 20.69 -40.46
CA GLU A 5 4.35 19.85 -39.40
C GLU A 5 5.19 18.58 -39.33
N ASP A 6 6.35 18.72 -38.69
CA ASP A 6 7.11 17.57 -38.20
C ASP A 6 6.41 17.10 -36.90
N PRO A 7 5.78 15.91 -36.89
CA PRO A 7 5.04 15.41 -35.74
C PRO A 7 5.94 14.99 -34.56
N THR A 8 7.25 15.21 -34.64
CA THR A 8 8.20 14.95 -33.55
C THR A 8 8.41 16.11 -32.58
N THR A 9 7.62 17.18 -32.66
CA THR A 9 7.55 18.18 -31.58
C THR A 9 6.81 17.60 -30.38
N LEU A 10 7.50 16.74 -29.63
CA LEU A 10 7.08 16.23 -28.34
C LEU A 10 6.73 17.42 -27.44
N SER A 11 5.47 17.46 -26.99
CA SER A 11 5.02 18.39 -25.96
C SER A 11 6.01 18.36 -24.79
N PRO A 12 6.41 19.51 -24.24
CA PRO A 12 7.36 19.55 -23.12
C PRO A 12 6.78 18.71 -21.96
N ASN A 13 7.39 17.56 -21.70
CA ASN A 13 7.05 16.72 -20.57
C ASN A 13 8.06 17.01 -19.43
N ALA A 14 7.64 16.84 -18.17
CA ALA A 14 8.46 17.17 -17.00
C ALA A 14 9.66 16.23 -16.75
N PHE A 15 9.96 15.34 -17.69
CA PHE A 15 10.93 14.26 -17.53
C PHE A 15 12.24 14.62 -18.25
N GLU A 16 13.05 15.47 -17.62
CA GLU A 16 14.45 15.66 -18.03
C GLU A 16 15.25 14.36 -17.84
N ASP A 17 16.32 14.14 -18.63
CA ASP A 17 17.11 12.91 -18.55
C ASP A 17 17.71 12.65 -17.16
N GLU A 18 18.01 13.71 -16.41
CA GLU A 18 18.45 13.63 -15.01
C GLU A 18 17.32 13.15 -14.09
N PHE A 19 16.08 13.60 -14.32
CA PHE A 19 14.88 13.16 -13.62
C PHE A 19 14.62 11.66 -13.88
N LEU A 20 14.69 11.21 -15.13
CA LEU A 20 14.53 9.80 -15.51
C LEU A 20 15.67 8.89 -15.00
N ARG A 21 16.87 9.44 -14.79
CA ARG A 21 17.98 8.68 -14.15
C ARG A 21 17.77 8.50 -12.65
N ARG A 22 17.16 9.46 -11.95
CA ARG A 22 16.74 9.28 -10.54
C ARG A 22 15.57 8.31 -10.42
N PHE A 23 14.62 8.37 -11.34
CA PHE A 23 13.44 7.50 -11.34
C PHE A 23 13.78 6.01 -11.55
N ARG A 24 14.81 5.73 -12.35
CA ARG A 24 15.35 4.36 -12.58
C ARG A 24 16.03 3.72 -11.35
N GLN A 25 16.14 4.43 -10.22
CA GLN A 25 16.69 3.90 -8.96
C GLN A 25 15.59 3.42 -8.00
N GLU A 26 14.32 3.73 -8.29
CA GLU A 26 13.18 3.16 -7.56
C GLU A 26 12.85 1.77 -8.11
N ASP A 27 12.49 0.81 -7.23
CA ASP A 27 12.11 -0.55 -7.64
C ASP A 27 10.91 -0.48 -8.60
N GLU A 28 11.13 -0.90 -9.85
CA GLU A 28 10.08 -0.99 -10.85
C GLU A 28 9.08 -2.08 -10.44
N PRO A 29 7.75 -1.86 -10.56
CA PRO A 29 6.75 -2.87 -10.24
C PRO A 29 7.05 -4.18 -10.96
N ALA A 30 7.07 -5.31 -10.24
CA ALA A 30 7.40 -6.60 -10.82
C ALA A 30 6.32 -7.13 -11.78
N SER A 31 5.12 -6.54 -11.76
CA SER A 31 4.00 -6.91 -12.65
C SER A 31 3.09 -5.73 -13.00
N ALA A 32 2.30 -5.87 -14.07
CA ALA A 32 1.27 -4.88 -14.44
C ALA A 32 0.21 -4.71 -13.35
N ALA A 33 -0.19 -5.80 -12.68
CA ALA A 33 -1.13 -5.76 -11.57
C ALA A 33 -0.56 -4.98 -10.37
N GLU A 34 0.75 -5.11 -10.11
CA GLU A 34 1.44 -4.30 -9.11
C GLU A 34 1.51 -2.83 -9.54
N ALA A 35 1.82 -2.57 -10.82
CA ALA A 35 1.86 -1.22 -11.36
C ALA A 35 0.51 -0.50 -11.26
N ASP A 36 -0.61 -1.21 -11.39
CA ASP A 36 -1.96 -0.64 -11.29
C ASP A 36 -2.32 -0.22 -9.86
N VAL A 37 -1.71 -0.85 -8.85
CA VAL A 37 -1.95 -0.54 -7.44
C VAL A 37 -0.85 0.30 -6.79
N ALA A 38 0.29 0.42 -7.47
CA ALA A 38 1.45 1.14 -6.99
C ALA A 38 1.19 2.65 -6.95
N GLY A 39 1.60 3.27 -5.85
CA GLY A 39 1.66 4.72 -5.73
C GLY A 39 0.96 5.23 -4.49
N PRO A 40 1.20 6.51 -4.14
CA PRO A 40 0.50 7.16 -3.05
C PRO A 40 -1.01 7.22 -3.35
N TRP A 41 -1.82 6.86 -2.37
CA TRP A 41 -3.27 6.88 -2.47
C TRP A 41 -3.84 8.04 -1.66
N ARG A 42 -4.78 8.78 -2.25
CA ARG A 42 -5.39 9.95 -1.62
C ARG A 42 -6.87 9.71 -1.40
N VAL A 43 -7.36 10.18 -0.25
CA VAL A 43 -8.77 10.14 0.11
C VAL A 43 -9.32 11.57 0.05
N GLU A 44 -10.31 11.81 -0.80
CA GLU A 44 -10.95 13.12 -0.97
C GLU A 44 -12.47 13.03 -0.75
N PRO A 45 -13.13 14.04 -0.16
CA PRO A 45 -14.59 14.09 -0.11
C PRO A 45 -15.22 14.03 -1.50
N ALA A 46 -16.31 13.29 -1.63
CA ALA A 46 -17.02 13.07 -2.88
C ALA A 46 -18.52 12.87 -2.62
N SER A 47 -19.27 12.65 -3.70
CA SER A 47 -20.65 12.20 -3.62
C SER A 47 -20.87 10.99 -4.50
N THR A 48 -21.68 10.05 -4.04
CA THR A 48 -22.17 8.94 -4.86
C THR A 48 -23.14 9.45 -5.93
N SER A 49 -23.45 8.61 -6.92
CA SER A 49 -24.41 8.93 -7.99
C SER A 49 -25.83 9.23 -7.48
N ASP A 50 -26.20 8.72 -6.30
CA ASP A 50 -27.46 9.01 -5.61
C ASP A 50 -27.36 10.21 -4.64
N GLY A 51 -26.25 10.95 -4.65
CA GLY A 51 -26.08 12.22 -3.93
C GLY A 51 -25.70 12.11 -2.45
N ARG A 52 -25.30 10.92 -1.97
CA ARG A 52 -24.81 10.76 -0.59
C ARG A 52 -23.37 11.24 -0.48
N GLU A 53 -23.04 11.84 0.67
CA GLU A 53 -21.65 12.14 1.02
C GLU A 53 -20.82 10.86 1.09
N ALA A 54 -19.62 10.90 0.52
CA ALA A 54 -18.70 9.79 0.44
C ALA A 54 -17.25 10.28 0.42
N PHE A 55 -16.33 9.33 0.39
CA PHE A 55 -14.90 9.53 0.30
C PHE A 55 -14.38 8.74 -0.89
N ALA A 56 -13.79 9.45 -1.84
CA ALA A 56 -13.21 8.89 -3.05
C ALA A 56 -11.74 8.55 -2.84
N LEU A 57 -11.37 7.35 -3.26
CA LEU A 57 -10.00 6.86 -3.28
C LEU A 57 -9.40 7.12 -4.67
N TRP A 58 -8.36 7.94 -4.71
CA TRP A 58 -7.67 8.35 -5.93
C TRP A 58 -6.21 7.90 -5.90
N ARG A 59 -5.70 7.46 -7.04
CA ARG A 59 -4.26 7.35 -7.23
C ARG A 59 -3.65 8.74 -7.36
N LEU A 60 -2.40 8.91 -6.93
CA LEU A 60 -1.68 10.16 -7.17
C LEU A 60 -1.61 10.45 -8.68
N GLY A 61 -2.05 11.65 -9.08
CA GLY A 61 -2.09 12.08 -10.48
C GLY A 61 -3.47 12.00 -11.11
N GLU A 62 -4.34 11.10 -10.65
CA GLU A 62 -5.72 11.01 -11.12
C GLU A 62 -6.55 12.19 -10.60
N ARG A 63 -7.34 12.78 -11.49
CA ARG A 63 -8.23 13.89 -11.16
C ARG A 63 -9.51 13.88 -12.00
N PRO A 64 -10.67 14.26 -11.44
CA PRO A 64 -11.90 14.42 -12.21
C PRO A 64 -11.75 15.37 -13.42
N GLN A 65 -10.89 16.39 -13.31
CA GLN A 65 -10.70 17.38 -14.39
C GLN A 65 -10.06 16.78 -15.65
N TYR A 66 -9.40 15.63 -15.52
CA TYR A 66 -8.78 14.90 -16.63
C TYR A 66 -9.68 13.78 -17.18
N GLY A 67 -10.89 13.62 -16.63
CA GLY A 67 -11.81 12.55 -17.00
C GLY A 67 -11.59 11.25 -16.24
N ASP A 68 -10.72 11.24 -15.22
CA ASP A 68 -10.46 10.07 -14.39
C ASP A 68 -11.65 9.75 -13.48
N SER A 69 -11.79 8.47 -13.14
CA SER A 69 -12.75 7.97 -12.16
C SER A 69 -12.03 7.48 -10.90
N PRO A 70 -12.60 7.68 -9.70
CA PRO A 70 -11.98 7.18 -8.48
C PRO A 70 -11.94 5.65 -8.50
N SER A 71 -10.89 5.08 -7.93
CA SER A 71 -10.73 3.62 -7.82
C SER A 71 -11.78 2.99 -6.89
N ALA A 72 -12.27 3.74 -5.91
CA ALA A 72 -13.34 3.31 -5.02
C ALA A 72 -14.04 4.51 -4.35
N LEU A 73 -15.26 4.29 -3.87
CA LEU A 73 -16.03 5.20 -3.03
C LEU A 73 -16.38 4.50 -1.72
N PHE A 74 -16.16 5.18 -0.59
CA PHE A 74 -16.51 4.70 0.74
C PHE A 74 -17.40 5.72 1.46
N LEU A 75 -18.37 5.25 2.24
CA LEU A 75 -19.24 6.16 3.02
C LEU A 75 -18.56 6.68 4.29
N ASP A 76 -17.53 5.98 4.75
CA ASP A 76 -16.79 6.30 5.97
C ASP A 76 -15.32 6.59 5.65
N ARG A 77 -14.80 7.67 6.26
CA ARG A 77 -13.43 8.13 6.02
C ARG A 77 -12.39 7.15 6.56
N SER A 78 -12.64 6.55 7.72
CA SER A 78 -11.68 5.61 8.32
C SER A 78 -11.51 4.37 7.43
N THR A 79 -12.60 3.88 6.84
CA THR A 79 -12.61 2.77 5.89
C THR A 79 -11.85 3.13 4.61
N ALA A 80 -12.05 4.35 4.08
CA ALA A 80 -11.31 4.84 2.92
C ALA A 80 -9.79 4.91 3.17
N LEU A 81 -9.38 5.35 4.36
CA LEU A 81 -7.97 5.41 4.75
C LEU A 81 -7.35 4.02 4.92
N ILE A 82 -8.08 3.06 5.50
CA ILE A 82 -7.62 1.66 5.58
C ILE A 82 -7.45 1.08 4.17
N ALA A 83 -8.42 1.34 3.28
CA ALA A 83 -8.35 0.89 1.89
C ALA A 83 -7.15 1.52 1.16
N ALA A 84 -6.91 2.83 1.36
CA ALA A 84 -5.75 3.52 0.82
C ALA A 84 -4.43 2.90 1.30
N ALA A 85 -4.34 2.58 2.60
CA ALA A 85 -3.13 2.04 3.21
C ALA A 85 -2.78 0.63 2.71
N VAL A 86 -3.81 -0.21 2.49
CA VAL A 86 -3.62 -1.60 2.05
C VAL A 86 -3.41 -1.69 0.54
N ARG A 87 -4.00 -0.78 -0.25
CA ARG A 87 -4.06 -0.90 -1.72
C ARG A 87 -2.70 -1.13 -2.39
N PRO A 88 -1.60 -0.44 -2.04
CA PRO A 88 -0.27 -0.69 -2.63
C PRO A 88 0.28 -2.10 -2.43
N PHE A 89 -0.28 -2.85 -1.48
CA PHE A 89 0.22 -4.17 -1.11
C PHE A 89 -0.63 -5.30 -1.69
N VAL A 90 -1.83 -5.03 -2.20
CA VAL A 90 -2.68 -6.09 -2.76
C VAL A 90 -2.16 -6.50 -4.13
N GLY A 91 -1.99 -7.80 -4.39
CA GLY A 91 -1.55 -8.32 -5.69
C GLY A 91 -0.04 -8.32 -5.91
N ARG A 92 0.76 -7.87 -4.94
CA ARG A 92 2.23 -8.03 -4.93
C ARG A 92 2.65 -9.45 -4.59
N GLU A 93 3.77 -9.91 -5.16
CA GLU A 93 4.42 -11.18 -4.78
C GLU A 93 4.64 -11.27 -3.27
N THR A 94 4.17 -12.35 -2.66
CA THR A 94 4.25 -12.56 -1.21
C THR A 94 5.68 -12.56 -0.72
N PHE A 95 5.96 -11.78 0.32
CA PHE A 95 7.25 -11.77 1.01
C PHE A 95 7.52 -13.08 1.76
N TYR A 96 6.45 -13.70 2.26
CA TYR A 96 6.46 -15.02 2.87
C TYR A 96 5.57 -15.99 2.12
N GLU A 97 6.08 -17.19 1.85
CA GLU A 97 5.30 -18.29 1.28
C GLU A 97 4.93 -19.31 2.36
N LEU A 98 3.71 -19.82 2.34
CA LEU A 98 3.31 -20.92 3.22
C LEU A 98 3.68 -22.26 2.59
N GLY A 99 4.65 -22.96 3.18
CA GLY A 99 5.06 -24.28 2.70
C GLY A 99 4.01 -25.35 3.02
N LYS A 100 3.82 -26.26 2.06
CA LYS A 100 2.74 -27.27 2.10
C LYS A 100 3.08 -28.50 2.94
N GLU A 101 4.35 -28.74 3.19
CA GLU A 101 4.80 -29.90 3.94
C GLU A 101 4.98 -29.54 5.41
N ARG A 102 4.33 -30.31 6.29
CA ARG A 102 4.45 -30.13 7.74
C ARG A 102 5.76 -30.72 8.24
N TRP A 103 6.55 -29.94 8.97
CA TRP A 103 7.75 -30.38 9.68
C TRP A 103 8.05 -29.46 10.87
N ASN A 104 8.92 -29.87 11.79
CA ASN A 104 9.16 -29.14 13.06
C ASN A 104 7.89 -28.77 13.84
N GLY A 105 6.84 -29.60 13.72
CA GLY A 105 5.58 -29.38 14.43
C GLY A 105 4.60 -28.43 13.74
N GLY A 106 4.89 -27.91 12.54
CA GLY A 106 3.96 -27.02 11.81
C GLY A 106 4.24 -26.90 10.31
N PHE A 107 3.50 -26.04 9.63
CA PHE A 107 3.71 -25.67 8.22
C PHE A 107 4.67 -24.49 8.16
N PRO A 108 5.79 -24.59 7.44
CA PRO A 108 6.81 -23.56 7.47
C PRO A 108 6.31 -22.29 6.78
N LEU A 109 6.56 -21.14 7.40
CA LEU A 109 6.51 -19.85 6.72
C LEU A 109 7.90 -19.59 6.13
N LEU A 110 7.99 -19.53 4.81
CA LEU A 110 9.24 -19.46 4.06
C LEU A 110 9.53 -18.03 3.63
N ARG A 111 10.79 -17.60 3.77
CA ARG A 111 11.33 -16.38 3.19
C ARG A 111 12.49 -16.76 2.29
N GLN A 112 12.38 -16.49 0.99
CA GLN A 112 13.42 -16.85 0.00
C GLN A 112 13.84 -18.34 0.09
N GLY A 113 12.87 -19.22 0.35
CA GLY A 113 13.08 -20.68 0.49
C GLY A 113 13.55 -21.15 1.88
N GLU A 114 13.86 -20.24 2.81
CA GLU A 114 14.26 -20.59 4.18
C GLU A 114 13.09 -20.44 5.16
N ALA A 115 12.92 -21.41 6.07
CA ALA A 115 11.87 -21.34 7.08
C ALA A 115 12.21 -20.31 8.17
N VAL A 116 11.34 -19.32 8.35
CA VAL A 116 11.44 -18.28 9.40
C VAL A 116 10.51 -18.54 10.59
N GLY A 117 9.63 -19.54 10.49
CA GLY A 117 8.70 -19.95 11.52
C GLY A 117 7.82 -21.10 11.05
N TRP A 118 6.96 -21.62 11.93
CA TRP A 118 6.02 -22.69 11.62
C TRP A 118 4.63 -22.36 12.17
N LEU A 119 3.61 -22.43 11.32
CA LEU A 119 2.20 -22.32 11.71
C LEU A 119 1.67 -23.70 12.09
N ASP A 120 0.87 -23.80 13.14
CA ASP A 120 0.32 -25.07 13.59
C ASP A 120 -0.69 -25.66 12.60
N LEU A 121 -1.38 -24.82 11.83
CA LEU A 121 -2.30 -25.16 10.75
C LEU A 121 -1.82 -24.60 9.41
N PHE A 122 -2.28 -25.21 8.32
CA PHE A 122 -2.10 -24.64 6.98
C PHE A 122 -3.14 -23.53 6.80
N ASP A 123 -2.78 -22.32 7.22
CA ASP A 123 -3.66 -21.16 7.24
C ASP A 123 -3.14 -20.07 6.29
N GLU A 124 -3.72 -20.03 5.09
CA GLU A 124 -3.36 -19.09 4.04
C GLU A 124 -3.78 -17.64 4.39
N ASP A 125 -4.87 -17.47 5.13
CA ASP A 125 -5.36 -16.15 5.55
C ASP A 125 -4.42 -15.54 6.59
N TRP A 126 -3.92 -16.36 7.53
CA TRP A 126 -2.91 -15.91 8.48
C TRP A 126 -1.59 -15.56 7.79
N ALA A 127 -1.10 -16.42 6.89
CA ALA A 127 0.10 -16.13 6.11
C ALA A 127 -0.06 -14.85 5.26
N PHE A 128 -1.24 -14.63 4.67
CA PHE A 128 -1.57 -13.40 3.95
C PHE A 128 -1.56 -12.18 4.88
N GLY A 129 -2.16 -12.27 6.07
CA GLY A 129 -2.15 -11.19 7.07
C GLY A 129 -0.74 -10.80 7.51
N VAL A 130 0.15 -11.78 7.73
CA VAL A 130 1.57 -11.52 8.05
C VAL A 130 2.27 -10.82 6.88
N ASN A 131 2.03 -11.25 5.64
CA ASN A 131 2.57 -10.59 4.44
C ASN A 131 2.13 -9.13 4.31
N VAL A 132 0.85 -8.85 4.57
CA VAL A 132 0.35 -7.46 4.53
C VAL A 132 1.04 -6.63 5.60
N LEU A 133 1.05 -7.07 6.85
CA LEU A 133 1.65 -6.30 7.96
C LEU A 133 3.16 -6.12 7.81
N GLU A 134 3.86 -7.11 7.25
CA GLU A 134 5.29 -7.00 6.93
C GLU A 134 5.56 -5.77 6.05
N ARG A 135 4.74 -5.54 5.03
CA ARG A 135 4.88 -4.41 4.12
C ARG A 135 4.53 -3.08 4.79
N PHE A 136 3.55 -3.07 5.70
CA PHE A 136 3.26 -1.89 6.52
C PHE A 136 4.50 -1.44 7.30
N THR A 137 5.28 -2.37 7.88
CA THR A 137 6.49 -2.00 8.64
C THR A 137 7.56 -1.29 7.81
N ARG A 138 7.49 -1.39 6.48
CA ARG A 138 8.41 -0.73 5.54
C ARG A 138 7.81 0.47 4.82
N SER A 139 6.56 0.85 5.14
CA SER A 139 5.87 1.96 4.49
C SER A 139 5.41 3.00 5.52
N PRO A 140 6.18 4.08 5.71
CA PRO A 140 5.78 5.18 6.59
C PRO A 140 4.42 5.77 6.21
N GLU A 141 4.10 5.85 4.92
CA GLU A 141 2.81 6.36 4.43
C GLU A 141 1.64 5.45 4.85
N ALA A 142 1.78 4.13 4.66
CA ALA A 142 0.73 3.19 5.06
C ALA A 142 0.52 3.18 6.58
N ILE A 143 1.60 3.29 7.37
CA ILE A 143 1.51 3.45 8.82
C ILE A 143 0.77 4.75 9.16
N ALA A 144 1.14 5.88 8.55
CA ALA A 144 0.48 7.16 8.80
C ALA A 144 -1.03 7.11 8.50
N GLN A 145 -1.42 6.55 7.36
CA GLN A 145 -2.82 6.39 6.98
C GLN A 145 -3.59 5.47 7.94
N LEU A 146 -2.97 4.37 8.40
CA LEU A 146 -3.57 3.49 9.40
C LEU A 146 -3.76 4.18 10.76
N LEU A 147 -2.75 4.93 11.20
CA LEU A 147 -2.82 5.70 12.46
C LEU A 147 -3.88 6.80 12.38
N GLU A 148 -3.98 7.47 11.24
CA GLU A 148 -5.04 8.46 10.98
C GLU A 148 -6.43 7.80 11.00
N ALA A 149 -6.57 6.62 10.37
CA ALA A 149 -7.81 5.86 10.37
C ALA A 149 -8.22 5.37 11.76
N ALA A 150 -7.24 4.98 12.59
CA ALA A 150 -7.47 4.51 13.95
C ALA A 150 -8.05 5.61 14.86
N GLY A 151 -7.71 6.86 14.59
CA GLY A 151 -8.20 8.02 15.32
C GLY A 151 -7.58 8.19 16.72
N PRO A 152 -7.85 9.33 17.38
CA PRO A 152 -7.09 9.78 18.55
C PRO A 152 -7.18 8.84 19.76
N LEU A 153 -8.35 8.25 20.01
CA LEU A 153 -8.55 7.35 21.16
C LEU A 153 -7.73 6.06 21.02
N ALA A 154 -7.72 5.46 19.84
CA ALA A 154 -6.94 4.26 19.58
C ALA A 154 -5.43 4.54 19.72
N LEU A 155 -4.98 5.70 19.22
CA LEU A 155 -3.58 6.13 19.35
C LEU A 155 -3.18 6.37 20.81
N GLU A 156 -4.05 6.97 21.62
CA GLU A 156 -3.81 7.17 23.05
C GLU A 156 -3.63 5.83 23.78
N HIS A 157 -4.54 4.87 23.52
CA HIS A 157 -4.44 3.54 24.13
C HIS A 157 -3.22 2.75 23.62
N ALA A 158 -2.94 2.79 22.33
CA ALA A 158 -1.76 2.15 21.74
C ALA A 158 -0.47 2.73 22.35
N GLY A 159 -0.39 4.05 22.51
CA GLY A 159 0.73 4.73 23.15
C GLY A 159 0.97 4.30 24.60
N ARG A 160 -0.11 4.11 25.39
CA ARG A 160 -0.01 3.58 26.77
C ARG A 160 0.57 2.16 26.79
N ILE A 161 0.08 1.29 25.92
CA ILE A 161 0.55 -0.10 25.82
C ILE A 161 2.03 -0.14 25.39
N LEU A 162 2.41 0.64 24.38
CA LEU A 162 3.79 0.70 23.89
C LEU A 162 4.74 1.23 24.96
N ARG A 163 4.35 2.31 25.67
CA ARG A 163 5.14 2.85 26.77
C ARG A 163 5.38 1.81 27.86
N HIS A 164 4.36 1.03 28.21
CA HIS A 164 4.52 -0.02 29.21
C HIS A 164 5.54 -1.09 28.78
N ARG A 165 5.52 -1.50 27.50
CA ARG A 165 6.45 -2.52 26.98
C ARG A 165 7.90 -2.02 26.99
N VAL A 166 8.14 -0.82 26.48
CA VAL A 166 9.51 -0.26 26.36
C VAL A 166 10.12 0.02 27.74
N VAL A 167 9.34 0.56 28.68
CA VAL A 167 9.85 0.85 30.04
C VAL A 167 10.17 -0.43 30.82
N VAL A 168 9.44 -1.53 30.59
CA VAL A 168 9.73 -2.82 31.23
C VAL A 168 10.98 -3.48 30.64
N GLU A 169 11.22 -3.34 29.33
CA GLU A 169 12.45 -3.84 28.68
C GLU A 169 13.72 -3.10 29.14
N ASP A 170 13.62 -1.84 29.58
CA ASP A 170 14.77 -1.08 30.11
C ASP A 170 15.13 -1.45 31.58
N GLU A 171 14.29 -2.23 32.27
CA GLU A 171 14.45 -2.63 33.68
C GLU A 171 14.93 -4.10 33.87
N GLU A 172 15.03 -4.89 32.79
CA GLU A 172 15.56 -6.27 32.76
C GLU A 172 16.98 -6.35 32.16
#